data_AF-A0A356CHN0-F1
#
_entry.id   AF-A0A356CHN0-F1
#
_cell.length_a   1.000
_cell.length_b   1.000
_cell.length_c   1.000
_cell.angle_alpha   90.00
_cell.angle_beta   90.00
_cell.angle_gamma   90.00
#
_symmetry.space_group_name_H-M   'P 1'
#
loop_
_entity.id
_entity.type
_entity.pdbx_description
1 polymer ?
#
loop_
_entity_poly.entity_id
_entity_poly.type
_entity_poly.pdbx_seq_one_letter_code
_entity_poly.pdbx_strand_id
1 'polypeptide(L)'
;MEKTYKIVAWRQLWCKMQSFYFFASSMGQPLITDNGITSNFDSQWQRTMKKAPATTSLSERFTEHDLKAKTASDAENAENAAQLLQHSSVSTTQKIYIRKPQIVLPFKR
;
A
#
# COMPACT_ATOMS: atom_id res chain seq x y z
N MET A 1 -17.17 9.75 -31.45
CA MET A 1 -15.75 9.55 -31.09
C MET A 1 -14.94 10.83 -31.12
N GLU A 2 -15.12 11.69 -32.13
CA GLU A 2 -14.30 12.91 -32.32
C GLU A 2 -14.52 14.01 -31.26
N LYS A 3 -15.75 14.20 -30.77
CA LYS A 3 -16.06 15.16 -29.68
C LYS A 3 -15.43 14.76 -28.33
N THR A 4 -15.31 13.47 -28.05
CA THR A 4 -14.70 12.93 -26.82
C THR A 4 -13.19 13.15 -26.79
N TYR A 5 -12.54 13.02 -27.96
CA TYR A 5 -11.10 13.26 -28.14
C TYR A 5 -10.70 14.72 -27.85
N LYS A 6 -11.52 15.69 -28.28
CA LYS A 6 -11.27 17.13 -28.01
C LYS A 6 -11.37 17.50 -26.53
N ILE A 7 -12.28 16.86 -25.78
CA ILE A 7 -12.48 17.13 -24.35
C ILE A 7 -11.32 16.58 -23.50
N VAL A 8 -10.78 15.40 -23.83
CA VAL A 8 -9.60 14.80 -23.15
C VAL A 8 -8.33 15.61 -23.43
N ALA A 9 -8.13 16.03 -24.68
CA ALA A 9 -6.99 16.87 -25.06
C ALA A 9 -7.03 18.26 -24.39
N TRP A 10 -8.22 18.86 -24.26
CA TRP A 10 -8.40 20.12 -23.54
C TRP A 10 -8.13 19.99 -22.02
N ARG A 11 -8.58 18.90 -21.37
CA ARG A 11 -8.25 18.63 -19.95
C ARG A 11 -6.77 18.34 -19.73
N GLN A 12 -6.08 17.71 -20.68
CA GLN A 12 -4.64 17.45 -20.65
C GLN A 12 -3.77 18.72 -20.65
N LEU A 13 -4.21 19.76 -21.34
CA LEU A 13 -3.47 21.02 -21.43
C LEU A 13 -3.64 21.93 -20.21
N TRP A 14 -4.77 21.85 -19.51
CA TRP A 14 -5.17 22.89 -18.54
C TRP A 14 -5.44 22.41 -17.11
N CYS A 15 -5.63 21.10 -16.85
CA CYS A 15 -5.80 20.58 -15.49
C CYS A 15 -4.48 20.00 -14.94
N LYS A 16 -3.93 20.60 -13.87
CA LYS A 16 -2.77 20.07 -13.13
C LYS A 16 -3.03 18.72 -12.45
N MET A 17 -4.29 18.41 -12.10
CA MET A 17 -4.72 17.07 -11.73
C MET A 17 -5.96 16.69 -12.55
N GLN A 18 -5.89 15.56 -13.25
CA GLN A 18 -6.96 15.07 -14.13
C GLN A 18 -7.97 14.17 -13.40
N SER A 19 -7.70 13.81 -12.15
CA SER A 19 -8.50 12.86 -11.36
C SER A 19 -8.93 13.48 -10.04
N PHE A 20 -10.15 13.16 -9.60
CA PHE A 20 -10.62 13.43 -8.24
C PHE A 20 -10.00 12.48 -7.21
N TYR A 21 -9.49 11.34 -7.66
CA TYR A 21 -8.92 10.32 -6.80
C TYR A 21 -7.46 10.63 -6.48
N PHE A 22 -7.08 10.42 -5.21
CA PHE A 22 -5.70 10.57 -4.78
C PHE A 22 -4.76 9.57 -5.48
N PHE A 23 -5.21 8.33 -5.63
CA PHE A 23 -4.53 7.29 -6.40
C PHE A 23 -5.24 7.07 -7.74
N ALA A 24 -4.62 7.57 -8.81
CA ALA A 24 -5.16 7.50 -10.15
C ALA A 24 -4.10 7.06 -11.17
N SER A 25 -4.56 6.47 -12.27
CA SER A 25 -3.73 6.15 -13.43
C SER A 25 -3.30 7.41 -14.18
N SER A 26 -2.37 7.26 -15.12
CA SER A 26 -1.96 8.35 -16.02
C SER A 26 -3.11 8.91 -16.87
N MET A 27 -4.23 8.20 -16.98
CA MET A 27 -5.45 8.64 -17.66
C MET A 27 -6.47 9.27 -16.69
N GLY A 28 -6.11 9.45 -15.42
CA GLY A 28 -6.97 10.03 -14.38
C GLY A 28 -8.05 9.08 -13.84
N GLN A 29 -8.00 7.79 -14.18
CA GLN A 29 -8.95 6.80 -13.66
C GLN A 29 -8.51 6.31 -12.27
N PRO A 30 -9.44 6.04 -11.34
CA PRO A 30 -9.09 5.49 -10.04
C PRO A 30 -8.38 4.13 -10.16
N LEU A 31 -7.49 3.83 -9.21
CA LEU A 31 -6.88 2.49 -9.11
C LEU A 31 -7.81 1.45 -8.46
N ILE A 32 -8.90 1.92 -7.84
CA ILE A 32 -9.96 1.10 -7.27
C ILE A 32 -11.20 1.19 -8.17
N THR A 33 -11.87 0.06 -8.36
CA THR A 33 -13.17 0.00 -9.05
C THR A 33 -14.31 0.31 -8.08
N ASP A 34 -15.49 0.59 -8.61
CA ASP A 34 -16.68 0.89 -7.78
C ASP A 34 -17.05 -0.23 -6.81
N ASN A 35 -16.70 -1.48 -7.14
CA ASN A 35 -16.91 -2.66 -6.28
C ASN A 35 -15.81 -2.86 -5.22
N GLY A 36 -14.87 -1.92 -5.09
CA GLY A 36 -13.75 -1.99 -4.15
C GLY A 36 -12.59 -2.87 -4.61
N ILE A 37 -12.61 -3.39 -5.85
CA ILE A 37 -11.55 -4.24 -6.38
C ILE A 37 -10.37 -3.37 -6.85
N THR A 38 -9.15 -3.75 -6.48
CA THR A 38 -7.89 -3.03 -6.74
C THR A 38 -7.03 -3.64 -7.85
N SER A 39 -7.61 -4.40 -8.77
CA SER A 39 -6.89 -5.21 -9.78
C SER A 39 -5.86 -4.42 -10.61
N ASN A 40 -6.12 -3.13 -10.87
CA ASN A 40 -5.20 -2.25 -11.57
C ASN A 40 -3.95 -1.93 -10.74
N PHE A 41 -4.12 -1.71 -9.44
CA PHE A 41 -3.01 -1.55 -8.51
C PHE A 41 -2.23 -2.87 -8.35
N ASP A 42 -2.92 -3.99 -8.11
CA ASP A 42 -2.30 -5.31 -7.91
C ASP A 42 -1.41 -5.70 -9.10
N SER A 43 -1.89 -5.42 -10.32
CA SER A 43 -1.14 -5.66 -11.56
C SER A 43 0.12 -4.78 -11.66
N GLN A 44 0.04 -3.52 -11.22
CA GLN A 44 1.19 -2.61 -11.19
C GLN A 44 2.20 -3.03 -10.12
N TRP A 45 1.72 -3.43 -8.94
CA TRP A 45 2.54 -3.96 -7.85
C TRP A 45 3.34 -5.18 -8.32
N GLN A 46 2.67 -6.17 -8.91
CA GLN A 46 3.30 -7.40 -9.41
C GLN A 46 4.42 -7.10 -10.43
N ARG A 47 4.16 -6.21 -11.39
CA ARG A 47 5.18 -5.81 -12.39
C ARG A 47 6.37 -5.10 -11.74
N THR A 48 6.10 -4.24 -10.75
CA THR A 48 7.13 -3.50 -10.02
C THR A 48 8.01 -4.44 -9.22
N MET A 49 7.42 -5.33 -8.43
CA MET A 49 8.16 -6.35 -7.66
C MET A 49 8.92 -7.32 -8.57
N LYS A 50 8.39 -7.62 -9.77
CA LYS A 50 9.12 -8.43 -10.76
C LYS A 50 10.42 -7.76 -11.20
N LYS A 51 10.39 -6.44 -11.39
CA LYS A 51 11.51 -5.60 -11.87
C LYS A 51 12.47 -5.18 -10.76
N ALA A 52 12.02 -5.10 -9.51
CA ALA A 52 12.78 -4.53 -8.40
C ALA A 52 14.17 -5.18 -8.17
N PRO A 53 14.33 -6.52 -8.14
CA PRO A 53 15.65 -7.12 -7.92
C PRO A 53 16.68 -6.83 -9.02
N ALA A 54 16.21 -6.53 -10.23
CA ALA A 54 17.08 -6.20 -11.37
C ALA A 54 17.44 -4.71 -11.44
N THR A 55 16.72 -3.85 -10.71
CA THR A 55 16.84 -2.38 -10.83
C THR A 55 17.20 -1.67 -9.53
N THR A 56 17.23 -2.40 -8.43
CA THR A 56 17.52 -1.89 -7.08
C THR A 56 18.45 -2.85 -6.36
N SER A 57 18.91 -2.47 -5.16
CA SER A 57 19.68 -3.35 -4.28
C SER A 57 18.84 -4.41 -3.55
N LEU A 58 17.57 -4.55 -3.92
CA LEU A 58 16.65 -5.48 -3.29
C LEU A 58 17.04 -6.92 -3.66
N SER A 59 17.41 -7.74 -2.67
CA SER A 59 17.76 -9.15 -2.87
C SER A 59 16.54 -10.05 -3.11
N GLU A 60 15.42 -9.75 -2.45
CA GLU A 60 14.20 -10.55 -2.48
C GLU A 60 12.94 -9.69 -2.62
N ARG A 61 11.89 -10.26 -3.23
CA ARG A 61 10.60 -9.58 -3.37
C ARG A 61 9.85 -9.61 -2.05
N PHE A 62 9.03 -8.60 -1.80
CA PHE A 62 8.12 -8.55 -0.67
C PHE A 62 6.69 -8.22 -1.12
N THR A 63 5.75 -8.45 -0.23
CA THR A 63 4.32 -8.25 -0.44
C THR A 63 3.84 -6.97 0.26
N GLU A 64 2.64 -6.50 -0.10
CA GLU A 64 1.99 -5.42 0.63
C GLU A 64 1.74 -5.76 2.11
N HIS A 65 1.50 -7.04 2.38
CA HIS A 65 1.35 -7.52 3.75
C HIS A 65 2.63 -7.35 4.57
N ASP A 66 3.80 -7.49 3.93
CA ASP A 66 5.08 -7.26 4.59
C ASP A 66 5.31 -5.79 4.93
N LEU A 67 4.81 -4.86 4.11
CA LEU A 67 4.80 -3.44 4.45
C LEU A 67 3.94 -3.18 5.70
N LYS A 68 2.73 -3.76 5.77
CA LYS A 68 1.88 -3.66 6.97
C LYS A 68 2.55 -4.27 8.20
N ALA A 69 3.19 -5.43 8.04
CA ALA A 69 3.90 -6.11 9.12
C ALA A 69 5.11 -5.29 9.61
N LYS A 70 5.85 -4.66 8.70
CA LYS A 70 6.94 -3.74 9.04
C LYS A 70 6.40 -2.55 9.84
N THR A 71 5.35 -1.89 9.37
CA THR A 71 4.73 -0.76 10.08
C THR A 71 4.27 -1.16 11.49
N ALA A 72 3.62 -2.31 11.63
CA ALA A 72 3.22 -2.83 12.94
C ALA A 72 4.42 -3.14 13.84
N SER A 73 5.50 -3.68 13.27
CA SER A 73 6.73 -4.00 14.00
C SER A 73 7.53 -2.75 14.38
N ASP A 74 7.33 -1.63 13.69
CA ASP A 74 7.97 -0.35 13.98
C ASP A 74 7.17 0.50 14.98
N ALA A 75 5.96 0.08 15.34
CA ALA A 75 5.14 0.74 16.37
C ALA A 75 5.71 0.49 17.79
N GLU A 76 5.37 1.40 18.71
CA GLU A 76 5.88 1.38 20.09
C GLU A 76 5.38 0.17 20.90
N ASN A 77 4.12 -0.23 20.68
CA ASN A 77 3.48 -1.35 21.37
C ASN A 77 2.41 -2.00 20.47
N ALA A 78 1.91 -3.18 20.89
CA ALA A 78 0.98 -3.98 20.10
C ALA A 78 -0.41 -3.34 19.97
N GLU A 79 -0.84 -2.59 20.98
CA GLU A 79 -2.10 -1.87 21.01
C GLU A 79 -2.12 -0.74 19.99
N ASN A 80 -1.05 0.07 19.94
CA ASN A 80 -0.86 1.14 18.96
C ASN A 80 -0.79 0.55 17.54
N ALA A 81 -0.05 -0.55 17.36
CA ALA A 81 -0.02 -1.26 16.08
C ALA A 81 -1.42 -1.73 15.64
N ALA A 82 -2.23 -2.27 16.55
CA ALA A 82 -3.57 -2.74 16.25
C ALA A 82 -4.52 -1.59 15.89
N GLN A 83 -4.42 -0.44 16.57
CA GLN A 83 -5.18 0.77 16.26
C GLN A 83 -4.80 1.32 14.89
N LEU A 84 -3.50 1.42 14.59
CA LEU A 84 -3.00 1.90 13.29
C LEU A 84 -3.48 1.03 12.13
N LEU A 85 -3.48 -0.29 12.32
CA LEU A 85 -3.97 -1.25 11.32
C LEU A 85 -5.49 -1.45 11.33
N GLN A 86 -6.22 -0.78 12.24
CA GLN A 86 -7.67 -0.93 12.44
C GLN A 86 -8.12 -2.38 12.67
N HIS A 87 -7.33 -3.15 13.42
CA HIS A 87 -7.72 -4.50 13.80
C HIS A 87 -8.60 -4.49 15.06
N SER A 88 -9.64 -5.32 15.05
CA SER A 88 -10.52 -5.51 16.21
C SER A 88 -9.84 -6.22 17.39
N SER A 89 -8.76 -6.96 17.15
CA SER A 89 -8.05 -7.73 18.16
C SER A 89 -6.54 -7.50 18.10
N VAL A 90 -5.96 -7.15 19.24
CA VAL A 90 -4.50 -6.97 19.43
C VAL A 90 -3.77 -8.30 19.20
N SER A 91 -4.37 -9.42 19.60
CA SER A 91 -3.80 -10.77 19.41
C SER A 91 -3.52 -11.08 17.94
N THR A 92 -4.43 -10.68 17.03
CA THR A 92 -4.24 -10.85 15.58
C THR A 92 -3.04 -10.06 15.08
N THR A 93 -2.89 -8.81 15.53
CA THR A 93 -1.75 -7.96 15.18
C THR A 93 -0.45 -8.55 15.68
N GLN A 94 -0.41 -8.97 16.96
CA GLN A 94 0.78 -9.53 17.58
C GLN A 94 1.23 -10.84 16.92
N LYS A 95 0.28 -11.71 16.55
CA LYS A 95 0.59 -13.01 15.94
C LYS A 95 0.99 -12.91 14.47
N ILE A 96 0.32 -12.05 13.69
CA ILE A 96 0.43 -12.06 12.23
C ILE A 96 1.37 -10.95 11.72
N TYR A 97 1.29 -9.76 12.32
CA TYR A 97 1.93 -8.56 11.79
C TYR A 97 3.20 -8.16 12.53
N ILE A 98 3.30 -8.42 13.83
CA ILE A 98 4.53 -8.14 14.59
C ILE A 98 5.54 -9.25 14.33
N ARG A 99 6.66 -8.90 13.67
CA ARG A 99 7.74 -9.84 13.33
C ARG A 99 8.90 -9.79 14.32
N LYS A 100 9.07 -8.65 15.01
CA LYS A 100 10.14 -8.47 16.00
C LYS A 100 9.83 -9.28 17.27
N PRO A 101 10.84 -9.92 17.88
CA PRO A 101 10.64 -10.61 19.15
C PRO A 101 10.36 -9.60 20.26
N GLN A 102 9.54 -10.00 21.23
CA GLN A 102 9.34 -9.21 22.44
C GLN A 102 10.53 -9.44 23.37
N ILE A 103 11.31 -8.39 23.60
CA ILE A 103 12.41 -8.42 24.57
C ILE A 103 11.82 -8.23 25.96
N VAL A 104 11.91 -9.27 26.79
CA VAL A 104 11.49 -9.22 28.19
C VAL A 104 12.72 -9.21 29.08
N LEU A 105 12.78 -8.27 30.02
CA LEU A 105 13.83 -8.27 31.04
C LEU A 105 13.42 -9.26 32.14
N PRO A 106 14.32 -10.18 32.55
CA PRO A 106 14.04 -11.05 33.67
C PRO A 106 13.86 -10.21 34.94
N PHE A 107 12.88 -10.59 35.75
CA PHE A 107 12.60 -9.94 37.02
C PHE A 107 13.86 -9.97 37.90
N LYS A 108 14.41 -8.81 38.24
CA LYS A 108 15.46 -8.69 39.25
C LYS A 108 14.82 -8.87 40.62
N ARG A 109 15.19 -9.95 41.31
CA ARG A 109 14.90 -10.14 42.72
C ARG A 109 15.62 -9.11 43.58
#